data_AF-K1S7Y8-F1
#
_entry.id   AF-K1S7Y8-F1
#
_cell.length_a   1.000
_cell.length_b   1.000
_cell.length_c   1.000
_cell.angle_alpha   90.00
_cell.angle_beta   90.00
_cell.angle_gamma   90.00
#
_symmetry.space_group_name_H-M   'P 1'
#
loop_
_entity.id
_entity.type
_entity.pdbx_description
1 polymer ?
#
loop_
_entity_poly.entity_id
_entity_poly.type
_entity_poly.pdbx_seq_one_letter_code
_entity_poly.pdbx_strand_id
1 'polypeptide(L)' 'MKIIVDAMGGDNAPMAPVEAAVRAVKELDVEIVLVGKKEVVEKELSAYDYP' A
#
# COMPACT_ATOMS: atom_id res chain seq x y z
N MET A 1 0.52 -13.79 -7.03
CA MET A 1 1.40 -14.04 -5.84
C MET A 1 0.99 -13.10 -4.71
N LYS A 2 1.00 -13.54 -3.43
CA LYS A 2 0.58 -12.69 -2.29
C LYS A 2 1.79 -12.11 -1.54
N ILE A 3 1.80 -10.80 -1.34
CA ILE A 3 2.88 -10.05 -0.67
C ILE A 3 2.30 -9.29 0.52
N ILE A 4 3.00 -9.28 1.65
CA ILE A 4 2.61 -8.56 2.86
C ILE A 4 3.61 -7.43 3.07
N VAL A 5 3.13 -6.20 3.22
CA VAL A 5 3.96 -4.99 3.32
C VAL A 5 3.61 -4.24 4.60
N ASP A 6 4.62 -3.88 5.40
CA ASP A 6 4.46 -2.94 6.51
C ASP A 6 4.27 -1.53 5.95
N ALA A 7 3.04 -1.01 6.07
CA ALA A 7 2.67 0.31 5.59
C ALA A 7 3.14 1.44 6.53
N MET A 8 3.66 1.12 7.72
CA MET A 8 4.05 2.11 8.72
C MET A 8 5.57 2.28 8.84
N GLY A 9 6.34 1.46 8.13
CA GLY A 9 7.80 1.46 8.17
C GLY A 9 8.44 2.49 7.23
N GLY A 10 9.42 3.23 7.75
CA GLY A 10 10.25 4.17 7.00
C GLY A 10 9.85 5.64 7.17
N ASP A 11 10.73 6.53 6.72
CA ASP A 11 10.63 7.97 6.97
C ASP A 11 9.39 8.62 6.32
N ASN A 12 8.92 8.04 5.21
CA ASN A 12 7.79 8.53 4.42
C ASN A 12 6.54 7.65 4.55
N ALA A 13 6.42 6.89 5.64
CA ALA A 13 5.24 6.09 5.89
C ALA A 13 4.04 6.97 6.34
N PRO A 14 2.80 6.64 5.93
CA PRO A 14 2.41 5.51 5.09
C PRO A 14 2.42 5.79 3.58
N MET A 15 2.65 7.04 3.16
CA MET A 15 2.60 7.47 1.75
C MET A 15 3.44 6.59 0.82
N ALA A 16 4.75 6.46 1.07
CA ALA A 16 5.64 5.77 0.13
C ALA A 16 5.35 4.26 0.01
N PRO A 17 5.15 3.50 1.11
CA PRO A 17 4.74 2.10 1.01
C PRO A 17 3.39 1.90 0.30
N VAL A 18 2.41 2.76 0.56
CA VAL A 18 1.07 2.69 -0.06
C VAL A 18 1.16 2.99 -1.56
N GLU A 19 1.86 4.06 -1.94
CA GLU A 19 2.06 4.42 -3.35
C GLU A 19 2.75 3.29 -4.13
N ALA A 20 3.80 2.70 -3.56
CA ALA A 20 4.52 1.59 -4.16
C ALA A 20 3.63 0.35 -4.32
N ALA A 21 2.80 0.04 -3.32
CA ALA A 21 1.86 -1.07 -3.39
C ALA A 21 0.82 -0.87 -4.50
N VAL A 22 0.22 0.33 -4.59
CA VAL A 22 -0.74 0.68 -5.64
C VAL A 22 -0.12 0.55 -7.03
N ARG A 23 1.12 1.03 -7.22
CA ARG A 23 1.82 0.90 -8.50
C ARG A 23 2.10 -0.57 -8.83
N ALA A 24 2.54 -1.35 -7.86
CA ALA A 24 2.87 -2.76 -8.04
C ALA A 24 1.65 -3.59 -8.47
N VAL A 25 0.46 -3.38 -7.88
CA VAL A 25 -0.75 -4.12 -8.29
C VAL A 25 -1.26 -3.74 -9.69
N LYS A 26 -0.87 -2.58 -10.21
CA LYS A 26 -1.20 -2.16 -11.59
C LYS A 26 -0.23 -2.74 -12.62
N GLU A 27 1.04 -2.85 -12.27
CA GLU A 27 2.12 -3.26 -13.18
C GLU A 27 2.35 -4.78 -13.15
N LEU A 28 2.01 -5.45 -12.05
CA LEU A 28 2.32 -6.85 -11.80
C LEU A 28 1.07 -7.64 -11.38
N ASP A 29 1.04 -8.94 -11.70
CA ASP A 29 -0.01 -9.87 -11.28
C ASP A 29 0.23 -10.35 -9.82
N VAL A 30 0.08 -9.41 -8.88
CA VAL A 30 0.31 -9.62 -7.45
C VAL A 30 -0.85 -9.10 -6.60
N GLU A 31 -1.08 -9.75 -5.47
CA GLU A 31 -2.00 -9.30 -4.43
C GLU A 31 -1.19 -8.78 -3.26
N ILE A 32 -1.46 -7.56 -2.80
CA ILE A 32 -0.71 -6.91 -1.72
C ILE A 32 -1.61 -6.68 -0.51
N VAL A 33 -1.13 -7.10 0.66
CA VAL A 33 -1.77 -6.81 1.94
C VAL A 33 -0.92 -5.81 2.71
N LEU A 34 -1.46 -4.61 2.91
CA LEU A 34 -0.84 -3.57 3.71
C LEU A 34 -1.16 -3.79 5.19
N VAL A 35 -0.12 -3.87 6.02
CA VAL A 35 -0.22 -4.05 7.48
C VAL A 35 0.16 -2.75 8.17
N GLY A 36 -0.69 -2.26 9.06
CA GLY A 36 -0.46 -0.99 9.73
C GLY A 36 -1.69 -0.48 10.48
N LYS A 37 -1.69 0.81 10.83
CA LYS A 37 -2.85 1.48 11.42
C LYS A 37 -3.93 1.65 10.36
N LYS A 38 -4.97 0.80 10.42
CA LYS A 38 -6.02 0.69 9.40
C LYS A 38 -6.57 2.05 8.94
N GLU A 39 -7.02 2.90 9.85
CA GLU A 39 -7.61 4.21 9.52
C GLU A 39 -6.65 5.13 8.75
N VAL A 40 -5.36 5.08 9.07
CA VAL A 40 -4.35 5.91 8.42
C VAL A 40 -4.05 5.37 7.02
N VAL A 41 -3.92 4.05 6.89
CA VAL A 41 -3.64 3.38 5.62
C VAL A 41 -4.84 3.50 4.66
N GLU A 42 -6.07 3.33 5.15
CA GLU A 42 -7.29 3.51 4.35
C GLU A 42 -7.46 4.95 3.89
N LYS A 43 -7.14 5.92 4.75
CA LYS A 43 -7.15 7.33 4.36
C LYS A 43 -6.16 7.61 3.24
N GLU A 44 -4.94 7.07 3.33
CA GLU A 44 -3.94 7.23 2.28
C GLU A 44 -4.37 6.53 0.98
N LEU A 45 -4.85 5.29 1.07
CA LEU A 45 -5.36 4.53 -0.08
C LEU A 45 -6.51 5.24 -0.80
N SER A 46 -7.32 6.04 -0.09
CA SER A 46 -8.42 6.79 -0.71
C SER A 46 -7.97 7.84 -1.73
N ALA A 47 -6.69 8.22 -1.73
CA ALA A 47 -6.10 9.13 -2.71
C ALA A 47 -5.74 8.43 -4.04
N TYR A 48 -5.87 7.11 -4.13
CA TYR A 48 -5.45 6.32 -5.27
C TYR A 48 -6.61 5.52 -5.88
N ASP A 49 -6.54 5.35 -7.19
CA ASP A 49 -7.36 4.37 -7.92
C ASP A 49 -6.54 3.09 -8.10
N TYR A 50 -7.09 1.91 -7.81
CA TYR A 50 -6.43 0.61 -7.93
C TYR A 50 -7.46 -0.48 -8.25
N PRO A 51 -7.07 -1.55 -8.99
CA PRO A 51 -7.97 -2.63 -9.39
C PRO A 51 -8.51 -3.46 -8.22
#